data_AF-A0A401IK72-F1
#
_entry.id   AF-A0A401IK72-F1
#
_cell.length_a   1.000
_cell.length_b   1.000
_cell.length_c   1.000
_cell.angle_alpha   90.00
_cell.angle_beta   90.00
_cell.angle_gamma   90.00
#
_symmetry.space_group_name_H-M   'P 1'
#
loop_
_entity.id
_entity.type
_entity.pdbx_description
1 polymer ?
#
loop_
_entity_poly.entity_id
_entity_poly.type
_entity_poly.pdbx_seq_one_letter_code
_entity_poly.pdbx_strand_id
1 'polypeptide(L)'
;MQRYAAIFYDVENLLKGYNASQNYLNSISLKEIFLEIKSRGDIERIAVQRAYANWSDSRLSIMKGEINELGIDPIQIFGFSRYQKKNAADIQLAVDAMDIAYIRPLIDVFVIVSGDGGFSSLAKKLHEYGKSVIGCAYESSTNKIFASVCDVFIGINEPEETDIETSSIDVTLKITNPKVLRMSSQIDRLVSEDKNEIIKHSKGIIQWFIKDPETSKDLAKDGIFLSVVKEAFKYGINNFDPALLGFAKFVNFLQFICTNTDIMVLNSAKFEVKLAFRNTVINGFNVLPDLDDNYLHSVDNYKSILAQNPPRMRISNFNDLRIIAVGISRLVQLNHTLDSLLEYINELNVNLDNESVNGCIFTLIHSDIFIRQPEESPLSEQILTLKDEYHNPDLIITKVQQMMYKKLSSFWGDSFKDDIFKALISE
;
A
#
# COMPACT_ATOMS: atom_id res chain seq x y z
N MET A 1 -0.29 16.54 42.57
CA MET A 1 0.78 17.31 41.89
C MET A 1 0.65 16.92 40.44
N GLN A 2 0.37 17.88 39.57
CA GLN A 2 -0.05 17.61 38.19
C GLN A 2 1.08 16.94 37.41
N ARG A 3 0.95 15.64 37.13
CA ARG A 3 1.97 14.85 36.43
C ARG A 3 1.77 14.99 34.92
N TYR A 4 2.73 15.61 34.25
CA TYR A 4 2.77 15.70 32.80
C TYR A 4 3.38 14.43 32.22
N ALA A 5 2.75 13.89 31.18
CA ALA A 5 3.18 12.69 30.50
C ALA A 5 3.67 12.97 29.07
N ALA A 6 4.66 12.20 28.63
CA ALA A 6 5.02 12.05 27.23
C ALA A 6 4.68 10.62 26.78
N ILE A 7 4.00 10.48 25.64
CA ILE A 7 3.60 9.18 25.09
C ILE A 7 4.33 8.96 23.76
N PHE A 8 4.92 7.78 23.63
CA PHE A 8 5.68 7.37 22.47
C PHE A 8 5.11 6.06 21.90
N TYR A 9 4.56 6.13 20.69
CA TYR A 9 4.01 4.98 19.99
C TYR A 9 5.03 4.38 19.03
N ASP A 10 5.44 3.16 19.33
CA ASP A 10 6.15 2.32 18.38
C ASP A 10 5.12 1.62 17.49
N VAL A 11 4.79 2.28 16.38
CA VAL A 11 3.73 1.80 15.49
C VAL A 11 4.16 0.48 14.84
N GLU A 12 5.43 0.33 14.47
CA GLU A 12 5.91 -0.90 13.84
C GLU A 12 5.74 -2.13 14.75
N ASN A 13 5.99 -1.98 16.05
CA ASN A 13 5.76 -3.04 17.02
C ASN A 13 4.27 -3.35 17.23
N LEU A 14 3.43 -2.31 17.27
CA LEU A 14 1.96 -2.50 17.27
C LEU A 14 1.46 -3.26 16.04
N LEU A 15 2.15 -3.15 14.89
CA LEU A 15 1.80 -3.90 13.68
C LEU A 15 2.35 -5.34 13.65
N LYS A 16 3.07 -5.83 14.68
CA LYS A 16 3.86 -7.08 14.60
C LYS A 16 4.81 -7.08 13.39
N GLY A 17 5.32 -5.90 13.00
CA GLY A 17 6.15 -5.68 11.82
C GLY A 17 5.39 -5.57 10.49
N TYR A 18 6.11 -5.58 9.37
CA TYR A 18 5.57 -5.29 8.04
C TYR A 18 4.73 -6.42 7.41
N ASN A 19 4.53 -7.56 8.09
CA ASN A 19 3.81 -8.73 7.58
C ASN A 19 2.36 -8.84 8.06
N ALA A 20 1.86 -7.85 8.80
CA ALA A 20 0.47 -7.85 9.26
C ALA A 20 -0.54 -7.86 8.09
N SER A 21 -1.59 -8.65 8.27
CA SER A 21 -2.76 -8.66 7.39
C SER A 21 -3.44 -7.29 7.40
N GLN A 22 -4.08 -6.90 6.29
CA GLN A 22 -4.80 -5.63 6.25
C GLN A 22 -5.95 -5.57 7.27
N ASN A 23 -6.48 -6.73 7.68
CA ASN A 23 -7.52 -6.86 8.70
C ASN A 23 -6.98 -6.54 10.10
N TYR A 24 -5.78 -7.02 10.43
CA TYR A 24 -5.09 -6.69 11.67
C TYR A 24 -4.77 -5.18 11.75
N LEU A 25 -4.36 -4.56 10.65
CA LEU A 25 -4.10 -3.12 10.62
C LEU A 25 -5.37 -2.27 10.84
N ASN A 26 -6.53 -2.76 10.42
CA ASN A 26 -7.82 -2.06 10.58
C ASN A 26 -8.42 -2.20 11.98
N SER A 27 -7.94 -3.18 12.76
CA SER A 27 -8.44 -3.48 14.09
C SER A 27 -7.61 -2.82 15.19
N ILE A 28 -6.40 -2.34 14.89
CA ILE A 28 -5.62 -1.48 15.78
C ILE A 28 -6.27 -0.10 15.87
N SER A 29 -6.57 0.36 17.09
CA SER A 29 -6.99 1.74 17.36
C SER A 29 -6.06 2.42 18.35
N LEU A 30 -5.36 3.48 17.90
CA LEU A 30 -4.58 4.36 18.77
C LEU A 30 -5.46 5.10 19.77
N LYS A 31 -6.74 5.33 19.41
CA LYS A 31 -7.72 5.95 20.30
C LYS A 31 -8.05 5.08 21.50
N GLU A 32 -8.26 3.77 21.29
CA GLU A 32 -8.47 2.84 22.40
C GLU A 32 -7.24 2.75 23.30
N ILE A 33 -6.06 2.59 22.71
CA ILE A 33 -4.78 2.59 23.44
C ILE A 33 -4.61 3.88 24.26
N PHE A 34 -4.91 5.03 23.66
CA PHE A 34 -4.87 6.31 24.33
C PHE A 34 -5.85 6.40 25.51
N LEU A 35 -7.07 5.90 25.34
CA LEU A 35 -8.07 5.87 26.40
C LEU A 35 -7.64 4.96 27.56
N GLU A 36 -7.04 3.82 27.26
CA GLU A 36 -6.47 2.91 28.28
C GLU A 36 -5.28 3.51 29.03
N ILE A 37 -4.44 4.28 28.33
CA ILE A 37 -3.36 5.04 28.97
C ILE A 37 -3.95 6.12 29.88
N LYS A 38 -4.94 6.88 29.39
CA LYS A 38 -5.56 8.00 30.11
C LYS A 38 -6.45 7.55 31.28
N SER A 39 -6.99 6.34 31.25
CA SER A 39 -7.78 5.78 32.35
C SER A 39 -6.93 5.54 33.61
N ARG A 40 -5.59 5.57 33.49
CA ARG A 40 -4.67 5.46 34.61
C ARG A 40 -4.61 6.78 35.38
N GLY A 41 -4.88 6.71 36.68
CA GLY A 41 -4.92 7.86 37.59
C GLY A 41 -3.60 8.61 37.77
N ASP A 42 -2.49 8.10 37.22
CA ASP A 42 -1.16 8.72 37.29
C ASP A 42 -0.89 9.75 36.18
N ILE A 43 -1.77 9.87 35.18
CA ILE A 43 -1.63 10.80 34.04
C ILE A 43 -2.71 11.87 34.10
N GLU A 44 -2.34 13.09 34.48
CA GLU A 44 -3.27 14.23 34.50
C GLU A 44 -3.28 15.00 33.18
N ARG A 45 -2.12 15.16 32.54
CA ARG A 45 -1.99 15.93 31.29
C ARG A 45 -0.93 15.34 30.37
N ILE A 46 -1.25 15.28 29.09
CA ILE A 46 -0.33 14.81 28.04
C ILE A 46 0.33 16.05 27.43
N ALA A 47 1.66 16.13 27.56
CA ALA A 47 2.46 17.25 27.08
C ALA A 47 3.10 16.97 25.73
N VAL A 48 3.46 15.71 25.47
CA VAL A 48 4.05 15.25 24.22
C VAL A 48 3.41 13.94 23.80
N GLN A 49 3.13 13.80 22.52
CA GLN A 49 2.60 12.57 21.96
C GLN A 49 3.19 12.35 20.58
N ARG A 50 3.95 11.28 20.38
CA ARG A 50 4.69 11.01 19.14
C ARG A 50 4.47 9.58 18.68
N ALA A 51 4.29 9.38 17.39
CA ALA A 51 4.21 8.05 16.78
C ALA A 51 5.30 7.86 15.73
N TYR A 52 6.07 6.78 15.84
CA TYR A 52 7.23 6.49 15.02
C TYR A 52 6.89 5.39 14.02
N ALA A 53 6.95 5.71 12.73
CA ALA A 53 6.69 4.76 11.66
C ALA A 53 7.26 5.26 10.33
N ASN A 54 7.31 4.39 9.33
CA ASN A 54 7.42 4.83 7.94
C ASN A 54 6.06 5.32 7.42
N TRP A 55 5.70 6.58 7.65
CA TRP A 55 4.42 7.18 7.23
C TRP A 55 4.22 7.29 5.70
N SER A 56 5.25 6.97 4.92
CA SER A 56 5.14 6.80 3.46
C SER A 56 4.51 5.44 3.08
N ASP A 57 4.36 4.50 4.03
CA ASP A 57 3.61 3.26 3.83
C ASP A 57 2.10 3.56 3.71
N SER A 58 1.55 3.27 2.53
CA SER A 58 0.13 3.46 2.24
C SER A 58 -0.81 2.70 3.17
N ARG A 59 -0.37 1.60 3.79
CA ARG A 59 -1.17 0.82 4.74
C ARG A 59 -1.43 1.57 6.04
N LEU A 60 -0.51 2.45 6.45
CA LEU A 60 -0.65 3.30 7.64
C LEU A 60 -1.58 4.49 7.42
N SER A 61 -2.10 4.68 6.20
CA SER A 61 -3.03 5.78 5.90
C SER A 61 -4.30 5.77 6.76
N ILE A 62 -4.70 4.60 7.25
CA ILE A 62 -5.88 4.40 8.09
C ILE A 62 -5.73 5.10 9.45
N MET A 63 -4.51 5.13 9.99
CA MET A 63 -4.20 5.73 11.29
C MET A 63 -4.09 7.27 11.24
N LYS A 64 -4.02 7.87 10.04
CA LYS A 64 -3.88 9.33 9.88
C LYS A 64 -5.03 10.11 10.51
N GLY A 65 -6.24 9.56 10.47
CA GLY A 65 -7.42 10.15 11.10
C GLY A 65 -7.25 10.26 12.61
N GLU A 66 -6.93 9.14 13.27
CA GLU A 66 -6.75 9.08 14.72
C GLU A 66 -5.53 9.90 15.18
N ILE A 67 -4.44 9.90 14.42
CA ILE A 67 -3.24 10.73 14.71
C ILE A 67 -3.61 12.21 14.78
N ASN A 68 -4.36 12.71 13.79
CA ASN A 68 -4.79 14.09 13.77
C ASN A 68 -5.81 14.41 14.87
N GLU A 69 -6.77 13.51 15.12
CA GLU A 69 -7.80 13.69 16.16
C GLU A 69 -7.19 13.75 17.56
N LEU A 70 -6.21 12.91 17.84
CA LEU A 70 -5.55 12.80 19.13
C LEU A 70 -4.41 13.82 19.32
N GLY A 71 -4.01 14.53 18.26
CA GLY A 71 -2.88 15.47 18.31
C GLY A 71 -1.54 14.76 18.45
N ILE A 72 -1.40 13.59 17.84
CA ILE A 72 -0.16 12.80 17.81
C ILE A 72 0.75 13.40 16.74
N ASP A 73 2.00 13.69 17.08
CA ASP A 73 3.02 14.10 16.12
C ASP A 73 3.55 12.86 15.37
N PRO A 74 3.35 12.75 14.05
CA PRO A 74 3.89 11.64 13.26
C PRO A 74 5.38 11.86 12.99
N ILE A 75 6.24 11.03 13.57
CA ILE A 75 7.68 11.03 13.32
C ILE A 75 7.99 10.03 12.19
N GLN A 76 8.41 10.57 11.04
CA GLN A 76 8.80 9.77 9.89
C GLN A 76 10.14 9.10 10.15
N ILE A 77 10.13 7.77 10.17
CA ILE A 77 11.34 6.96 10.23
C ILE A 77 11.75 6.61 8.81
N PHE A 78 12.96 7.01 8.45
CA PHE A 78 13.61 6.54 7.23
C PHE A 78 14.50 5.37 7.63
N GLY A 79 14.34 4.21 6.99
CA GLY A 79 15.26 3.11 7.18
C GLY A 79 16.66 3.55 6.79
N PHE A 80 17.56 3.72 7.76
CA PHE A 80 18.95 4.03 7.48
C PHE A 80 19.61 2.77 6.89
N SER A 81 19.81 2.77 5.57
CA SER A 81 20.54 1.75 4.78
C SER A 81 19.82 0.41 4.51
N ARG A 82 20.24 -0.21 3.40
CA ARG A 82 19.61 -1.32 2.68
C ARG A 82 19.41 -2.61 3.53
N TYR A 83 20.20 -2.82 4.58
CA TYR A 83 20.34 -4.15 5.22
C TYR A 83 19.75 -4.34 6.63
N GLN A 84 19.29 -3.31 7.35
CA GLN A 84 18.73 -3.51 8.72
C GLN A 84 17.52 -2.62 8.97
N LYS A 85 16.34 -3.11 8.56
CA LYS A 85 15.03 -2.46 8.75
C LYS A 85 14.46 -2.55 10.17
N LYS A 86 15.15 -3.17 11.14
CA LYS A 86 14.45 -3.66 12.34
C LYS A 86 14.45 -2.72 13.55
N ASN A 87 15.35 -1.74 13.65
CA ASN A 87 15.51 -0.98 14.91
C ASN A 87 15.56 0.55 14.73
N ALA A 88 15.28 1.08 13.53
CA ALA A 88 15.41 2.52 13.28
C ALA A 88 14.38 3.34 14.06
N ALA A 89 13.14 2.84 14.17
CA ALA A 89 12.09 3.45 14.97
C ALA A 89 12.46 3.43 16.47
N ASP A 90 12.92 2.28 16.98
CA ASP A 90 13.29 2.12 18.39
C ASP A 90 14.40 3.08 18.81
N ILE A 91 15.43 3.21 17.97
CA ILE A 91 16.57 4.10 18.23
C ILE A 91 16.10 5.55 18.25
N GLN A 92 15.33 5.99 17.25
CA GLN A 92 14.83 7.37 17.20
C GLN A 92 13.91 7.67 18.38
N LEU A 93 13.02 6.74 18.74
CA LEU A 93 12.13 6.85 19.90
C LEU A 93 12.95 7.01 21.18
N ALA A 94 13.96 6.17 21.40
CA ALA A 94 14.81 6.24 22.58
C ALA A 94 15.58 7.56 22.68
N VAL A 95 16.11 8.07 21.57
CA VAL A 95 16.78 9.37 21.49
C VAL A 95 15.81 10.49 21.87
N ASP A 96 14.64 10.54 21.24
CA ASP A 96 13.62 11.56 21.49
C ASP A 96 13.12 11.54 22.95
N ALA A 97 12.93 10.35 23.52
CA ALA A 97 12.50 10.19 24.91
C ALA A 97 13.56 10.73 25.89
N MET A 98 14.83 10.43 25.65
CA MET A 98 15.93 10.95 26.48
C MET A 98 16.09 12.46 26.33
N ASP A 99 15.97 12.99 25.11
CA ASP A 99 16.01 14.43 24.86
C ASP A 99 14.87 15.15 25.59
N ILE A 100 13.66 14.59 25.57
CA ILE A 100 12.52 15.15 26.30
C ILE A 100 12.74 15.07 27.81
N ALA A 101 13.24 13.95 28.33
CA ALA A 101 13.55 13.80 29.75
C ALA A 101 14.56 14.84 30.25
N TYR A 102 15.54 15.18 29.41
CA TYR A 102 16.56 16.17 29.73
C TYR A 102 16.09 17.62 29.54
N ILE A 103 15.43 17.93 28.42
CA ILE A 103 15.07 19.30 28.00
C ILE A 103 13.77 19.79 28.68
N ARG A 104 12.90 18.86 29.11
CA ARG A 104 11.58 19.15 29.67
C ARG A 104 11.42 18.50 31.05
N PRO A 105 12.06 19.06 32.10
CA PRO A 105 12.09 18.44 33.42
C PRO A 105 10.70 18.30 34.07
N LEU A 106 9.70 19.06 33.63
CA LEU A 106 8.31 18.99 34.12
C LEU A 106 7.55 17.73 33.65
N ILE A 107 8.08 17.00 32.67
CA ILE A 107 7.49 15.73 32.23
C ILE A 107 8.02 14.64 33.16
N ASP A 108 7.12 14.07 33.95
CA ASP A 108 7.47 13.12 35.01
C ASP A 108 7.13 11.68 34.64
N VAL A 109 6.24 11.50 33.66
CA VAL A 109 5.74 10.19 33.23
C VAL A 109 6.06 9.96 31.76
N PHE A 110 6.68 8.83 31.45
CA PHE A 110 7.03 8.40 30.10
C PHE A 110 6.27 7.13 29.77
N VAL A 111 5.36 7.22 28.80
CA VAL A 111 4.58 6.08 28.33
C VAL A 111 5.20 5.56 27.04
N ILE A 112 5.64 4.31 27.05
CA ILE A 112 6.21 3.62 25.90
C ILE A 112 5.19 2.59 25.44
N VAL A 113 4.60 2.83 24.27
CA VAL A 113 3.64 1.92 23.66
C VAL A 113 4.40 0.98 22.73
N SER A 114 4.99 -0.07 23.31
CA SER A 114 5.71 -1.15 22.62
C SER A 114 5.83 -2.37 23.53
N GLY A 115 5.81 -3.57 22.95
CA GLY A 115 6.09 -4.82 23.65
C GLY A 115 7.57 -5.22 23.64
N ASP A 116 8.43 -4.49 22.90
CA ASP A 116 9.82 -4.90 22.68
C ASP A 116 10.67 -4.84 23.96
N GLY A 117 11.44 -5.91 24.19
CA GLY A 117 12.44 -5.99 25.26
C GLY A 117 13.56 -4.95 25.14
N GLY A 118 13.83 -4.45 23.94
CA GLY A 118 14.86 -3.44 23.65
C GLY A 118 14.70 -2.14 24.45
N PHE A 119 13.47 -1.78 24.83
CA PHE A 119 13.19 -0.58 25.61
C PHE A 119 13.51 -0.71 27.11
N SER A 120 13.91 -1.89 27.59
CA SER A 120 14.31 -2.09 28.99
C SER A 120 15.48 -1.18 29.41
N SER A 121 16.43 -0.93 28.51
CA SER A 121 17.56 -0.03 28.77
C SER A 121 17.11 1.44 28.86
N LEU A 122 16.15 1.84 28.02
CA LEU A 122 15.55 3.18 28.07
C LEU A 122 14.79 3.39 29.38
N ALA A 123 13.98 2.41 29.81
CA ALA A 123 13.23 2.49 31.05
C ALA A 123 14.14 2.67 32.27
N LYS A 124 15.20 1.84 32.38
CA LYS A 124 16.22 2.00 33.43
C LYS A 124 16.87 3.38 33.40
N LYS A 125 17.16 3.90 32.20
CA LYS A 125 17.77 5.21 32.07
C LYS A 125 16.82 6.32 32.51
N LEU A 126 15.55 6.26 32.14
CA LEU A 126 14.53 7.21 32.59
C LEU A 126 14.36 7.20 34.12
N HIS A 127 14.45 6.02 34.75
CA HIS A 127 14.49 5.90 36.21
C HIS A 127 15.69 6.60 36.85
N GLU A 128 16.89 6.51 36.25
CA GLU A 128 18.07 7.27 36.72
C GLU A 128 17.83 8.79 36.70
N TYR A 129 16.97 9.28 35.80
CA TYR A 129 16.55 10.69 35.74
C TYR A 129 15.33 11.01 36.63
N GLY A 130 14.90 10.06 37.47
CA GLY A 130 13.77 10.22 38.39
C GLY A 130 12.42 10.28 37.69
N LYS A 131 12.30 9.71 36.48
CA LYS A 131 11.05 9.65 35.71
C LYS A 131 10.33 8.34 35.94
N SER A 132 9.01 8.34 35.96
CA SER A 132 8.19 7.13 35.99
C SER A 132 7.95 6.62 34.58
N VAL A 133 8.02 5.31 34.38
CA VAL A 133 7.88 4.64 33.09
C VAL A 133 6.66 3.73 33.09
N ILE A 134 5.78 3.95 32.13
CA ILE A 134 4.61 3.12 31.87
C ILE A 134 4.82 2.39 30.56
N GLY A 135 4.86 1.06 30.59
CA GLY A 135 4.83 0.23 29.40
C GLY A 135 3.39 -0.03 28.96
N CYS A 136 3.13 -0.09 27.66
CA CYS A 136 1.83 -0.44 27.12
C CYS A 136 2.01 -1.32 25.87
N ALA A 137 1.44 -2.52 25.86
CA ALA A 137 1.55 -3.42 24.71
C ALA A 137 0.41 -4.44 24.67
N TYR A 138 0.21 -5.04 23.51
CA TYR A 138 -0.64 -6.23 23.39
C TYR A 138 -0.08 -7.34 24.29
N GLU A 139 -0.98 -8.06 24.97
CA GLU A 139 -0.56 -9.11 25.91
C GLU A 139 0.34 -10.17 25.25
N SER A 140 0.06 -10.50 23.99
CA SER A 140 0.83 -11.47 23.19
C SER A 140 2.25 -11.00 22.83
N SER A 141 2.46 -9.68 22.69
CA SER A 141 3.74 -9.09 22.29
C SER A 141 4.54 -8.57 23.48
N THR A 142 4.02 -8.72 24.70
CA THR A 142 4.64 -8.21 25.92
C THR A 142 5.91 -8.98 26.29
N ASN A 143 7.05 -8.31 26.27
CA ASN A 143 8.28 -8.84 26.85
C ASN A 143 8.27 -8.75 28.39
N LYS A 144 8.42 -9.88 29.07
CA LYS A 144 8.41 -9.96 30.55
C LYS A 144 9.51 -9.15 31.23
N ILE A 145 10.66 -8.96 30.58
CA ILE A 145 11.78 -8.16 31.11
C ILE A 145 11.43 -6.68 31.04
N PHE A 146 10.88 -6.23 29.90
CA PHE A 146 10.45 -4.84 29.78
C PHE A 146 9.33 -4.50 30.76
N ALA A 147 8.34 -5.40 30.88
CA ALA A 147 7.23 -5.24 31.82
C ALA A 147 7.68 -5.19 33.29
N SER A 148 8.70 -5.98 33.67
CA SER A 148 9.21 -5.97 35.06
C SER A 148 10.06 -4.76 35.40
N VAL A 149 10.61 -4.07 34.39
CA VAL A 149 11.39 -2.83 34.56
C VAL A 149 10.47 -1.62 34.61
N CYS A 150 9.28 -1.65 34.01
CA CYS A 150 8.33 -0.54 34.08
C CYS A 150 7.72 -0.39 35.49
N ASP A 151 7.38 0.84 35.89
CA ASP A 151 6.65 1.08 37.13
C ASP A 151 5.21 0.56 37.05
N VAL A 152 4.62 0.72 35.87
CA VAL A 152 3.29 0.19 35.52
C VAL A 152 3.36 -0.40 34.11
N PHE A 153 2.73 -1.56 33.92
CA PHE A 153 2.56 -2.12 32.59
C PHE A 153 1.06 -2.28 32.27
N ILE A 154 0.63 -1.74 31.14
CA ILE A 154 -0.74 -1.81 30.65
C ILE A 154 -0.80 -2.88 29.57
N GLY A 155 -1.43 -4.01 29.89
CA GLY A 155 -1.84 -4.98 28.88
C GLY A 155 -3.06 -4.44 28.14
N ILE A 156 -2.96 -4.28 26.83
CA ILE A 156 -4.11 -4.02 25.95
C ILE A 156 -4.52 -5.35 25.30
N ASN A 157 -5.83 -5.56 25.20
CA ASN A 157 -6.35 -6.73 24.50
C ASN A 157 -5.94 -6.65 23.03
N GLU A 158 -5.51 -7.78 22.48
CA GLU A 158 -5.38 -7.85 21.03
C GLU A 158 -6.74 -7.61 20.39
N PRO A 159 -6.78 -6.92 19.24
CA PRO A 159 -7.97 -6.95 18.44
C PRO A 159 -8.27 -8.41 18.08
N GLU A 160 -9.45 -8.91 18.44
CA GLU A 160 -9.86 -10.28 18.11
C GLU A 160 -9.82 -10.47 16.57
N GLU A 161 -8.91 -11.32 16.09
CA GLU A 161 -9.06 -11.93 14.76
C GLU A 161 -10.21 -12.93 14.89
N THR A 162 -11.43 -12.45 14.70
CA THR A 162 -12.59 -13.31 14.62
C THR A 162 -12.56 -14.05 13.29
N ASP A 163 -11.97 -15.26 13.32
CA ASP A 163 -12.23 -16.32 12.34
C ASP A 163 -13.70 -16.75 12.47
N ILE A 164 -14.63 -15.95 11.95
CA ILE A 164 -16.04 -16.35 11.86
C ILE A 164 -16.24 -17.11 10.55
N GLU A 165 -16.09 -18.44 10.65
CA GLU A 165 -16.74 -19.40 9.77
C GLU A 165 -18.25 -19.42 10.06
N THR A 166 -19.02 -18.44 9.55
CA THR A 166 -20.39 -18.64 9.02
C THR A 166 -21.01 -17.32 8.55
N SER A 167 -21.56 -17.34 7.33
CA SER A 167 -22.38 -16.30 6.69
C SER A 167 -21.78 -14.89 6.69
N SER A 168 -20.98 -14.66 5.65
CA SER A 168 -20.73 -13.36 5.01
C SER A 168 -21.91 -12.38 5.13
N ILE A 169 -21.66 -11.14 5.56
CA ILE A 169 -21.86 -9.92 4.72
C ILE A 169 -21.66 -8.60 5.50
N ASP A 170 -21.81 -8.51 6.83
CA ASP A 170 -22.02 -7.18 7.46
C ASP A 170 -20.94 -6.58 8.37
N VAL A 171 -19.79 -7.24 8.63
CA VAL A 171 -18.79 -6.71 9.60
C VAL A 171 -17.51 -6.16 8.92
N THR A 172 -17.36 -6.29 7.60
CA THR A 172 -16.06 -6.09 6.92
C THR A 172 -15.84 -4.73 6.24
N LEU A 173 -16.76 -3.77 6.38
CA LEU A 173 -16.64 -2.46 5.72
C LEU A 173 -16.90 -1.34 6.72
N LYS A 174 -15.87 -0.94 7.49
CA LYS A 174 -15.92 0.32 8.26
C LYS A 174 -16.01 1.47 7.25
N ILE A 175 -17.24 1.95 7.03
CA ILE A 175 -17.48 3.16 6.25
C ILE A 175 -16.99 4.35 7.08
N THR A 176 -15.92 4.97 6.61
CA THR A 176 -15.31 6.17 7.19
C THR A 176 -15.92 7.45 6.62
N ASN A 177 -16.38 7.42 5.37
CA ASN A 177 -16.91 8.61 4.71
C ASN A 177 -18.44 8.76 4.94
N PRO A 178 -18.91 9.93 5.42
CA PRO A 178 -20.34 10.15 5.68
C PRO A 178 -21.22 10.01 4.43
N LYS A 179 -20.67 10.27 3.23
CA LYS A 179 -21.39 10.08 1.96
C LYS A 179 -21.63 8.59 1.69
N VAL A 180 -20.63 7.76 1.92
CA VAL A 180 -20.74 6.31 1.73
C VAL A 180 -21.69 5.70 2.76
N LEU A 181 -21.78 6.27 3.97
CA LEU A 181 -22.70 5.83 5.02
C LEU A 181 -24.17 6.12 4.67
N ARG A 182 -24.42 7.22 3.96
CA ARG A 182 -25.76 7.48 3.42
C ARG A 182 -26.08 6.53 2.29
N MET A 183 -25.13 6.28 1.40
CA MET A 183 -25.30 5.35 0.29
C MET A 183 -25.63 3.94 0.79
N SER A 184 -24.92 3.46 1.81
CA SER A 184 -25.12 2.13 2.37
C SER A 184 -26.51 1.89 2.95
N SER A 185 -27.20 2.96 3.33
CA SER A 185 -28.58 2.90 3.83
C SER A 185 -29.63 2.84 2.69
N GLN A 186 -29.22 3.00 1.43
CA GLN A 186 -30.10 3.13 0.27
C GLN A 186 -29.78 2.14 -0.86
N ILE A 187 -28.55 1.62 -0.91
CA ILE A 187 -28.11 0.63 -1.88
C ILE A 187 -27.72 -0.64 -1.14
N ASP A 188 -28.44 -1.72 -1.45
CA ASP A 188 -28.11 -3.05 -0.95
C ASP A 188 -26.80 -3.55 -1.54
N ARG A 189 -26.02 -4.27 -0.75
CA ARG A 189 -24.76 -4.84 -1.19
C ARG A 189 -24.99 -5.98 -2.20
N LEU A 190 -24.36 -5.89 -3.36
CA LEU A 190 -24.37 -6.96 -4.36
C LEU A 190 -23.46 -8.12 -3.92
N VAL A 191 -24.03 -9.33 -3.93
CA VAL A 191 -23.32 -10.59 -3.69
C VAL A 191 -23.48 -11.46 -4.94
N SER A 192 -22.75 -11.09 -5.99
CA SER A 192 -22.75 -11.80 -7.26
C SER A 192 -21.38 -11.72 -7.89
N GLU A 193 -20.96 -12.81 -8.53
CA GLU A 193 -19.73 -12.88 -9.32
C GLU A 193 -20.00 -12.62 -10.81
N ASP A 194 -21.27 -12.43 -11.20
CA ASP A 194 -21.64 -12.15 -12.59
C ASP A 194 -21.19 -10.75 -13.02
N LYS A 195 -20.38 -10.69 -14.09
CA LYS A 195 -19.79 -9.45 -14.59
C LYS A 195 -20.85 -8.41 -14.99
N ASN A 196 -21.95 -8.83 -15.61
CA ASN A 196 -22.99 -7.91 -16.07
C ASN A 196 -23.78 -7.34 -14.89
N GLU A 197 -24.05 -8.14 -13.87
CA GLU A 197 -24.68 -7.67 -12.63
C GLU A 197 -23.79 -6.69 -11.88
N ILE A 198 -22.49 -6.99 -11.77
CA ILE A 198 -21.49 -6.10 -11.16
C ILE A 198 -21.44 -4.76 -11.90
N ILE A 199 -21.39 -4.76 -13.23
CA ILE A 199 -21.39 -3.52 -14.04
C ILE A 199 -22.70 -2.74 -13.87
N LYS A 200 -23.84 -3.42 -13.87
CA LYS A 200 -25.15 -2.78 -13.68
C LYS A 200 -25.25 -2.15 -12.29
N HIS A 201 -24.83 -2.86 -11.25
CA HIS A 201 -24.83 -2.37 -9.88
C HIS A 201 -23.85 -1.20 -9.68
N SER A 202 -22.67 -1.29 -10.30
CA SER A 202 -21.67 -0.23 -10.38
C SER A 202 -22.25 1.07 -10.95
N LYS A 203 -23.02 0.99 -12.04
CA LYS A 203 -23.75 2.15 -12.60
C LYS A 203 -24.81 2.68 -11.63
N GLY A 204 -25.45 1.80 -10.86
CA GLY A 204 -26.37 2.17 -9.77
C GLY A 204 -25.71 3.01 -8.68
N ILE A 205 -24.49 2.63 -8.26
CA ILE A 205 -23.68 3.40 -7.29
C ILE A 205 -23.37 4.80 -7.85
N ILE A 206 -22.95 4.90 -9.12
CA ILE A 206 -22.69 6.20 -9.76
C ILE A 206 -23.98 7.05 -9.85
N GLN A 207 -25.10 6.43 -10.23
CA GLN A 207 -26.41 7.10 -10.26
C GLN A 207 -26.82 7.64 -8.90
N TRP A 208 -26.47 6.96 -7.81
CA TRP A 208 -26.70 7.46 -6.46
C TRP A 208 -25.89 8.72 -6.17
N PHE A 209 -24.60 8.76 -6.51
CA PHE A 209 -23.78 9.97 -6.37
C PHE A 209 -24.35 11.17 -7.14
N ILE A 210 -25.01 10.94 -8.28
CA ILE A 210 -25.69 11.99 -9.06
C ILE A 210 -26.94 12.51 -8.35
N LYS A 211 -27.72 11.61 -7.72
CA LYS A 211 -29.03 11.91 -7.11
C LYS A 211 -28.94 12.45 -5.69
N ASP A 212 -27.95 12.03 -4.88
CA ASP A 212 -27.81 12.52 -3.51
C ASP A 212 -27.46 14.03 -3.51
N PRO A 213 -28.22 14.88 -2.79
CA PRO A 213 -28.09 16.33 -2.89
C PRO A 213 -26.73 16.89 -2.51
N GLU A 214 -25.99 16.24 -1.60
CA GLU A 214 -24.67 16.71 -1.16
C GLU A 214 -23.60 16.28 -2.17
N THR A 215 -23.61 15.01 -2.57
CA THR A 215 -22.66 14.52 -3.57
C THR A 215 -22.85 15.19 -4.93
N SER A 216 -24.09 15.47 -5.33
CA SER A 216 -24.42 16.19 -6.56
C SER A 216 -23.84 17.61 -6.54
N LYS A 217 -23.93 18.32 -5.41
CA LYS A 217 -23.28 19.63 -5.25
C LYS A 217 -21.76 19.55 -5.36
N ASP A 218 -21.16 18.52 -4.77
CA ASP A 218 -19.72 18.33 -4.84
C ASP A 218 -19.26 18.01 -6.26
N LEU A 219 -19.96 17.11 -6.96
CA LEU A 219 -19.72 16.79 -8.37
C LEU A 219 -19.80 18.03 -9.27
N ALA A 220 -20.70 18.98 -8.95
CA ALA A 220 -20.87 20.22 -9.70
C ALA A 220 -19.78 21.26 -9.44
N LYS A 221 -19.08 21.19 -8.31
CA LYS A 221 -18.15 22.24 -7.85
C LYS A 221 -16.72 21.76 -7.62
N ASP A 222 -16.52 20.86 -6.66
CA ASP A 222 -15.20 20.51 -6.13
C ASP A 222 -14.71 19.13 -6.62
N GLY A 223 -15.61 18.32 -7.17
CA GLY A 223 -15.44 16.93 -7.55
C GLY A 223 -15.35 15.98 -6.35
N ILE A 224 -15.59 14.69 -6.58
CA ILE A 224 -15.49 13.65 -5.56
C ILE A 224 -14.19 12.87 -5.78
N PHE A 225 -13.36 12.79 -4.74
CA PHE A 225 -12.10 12.04 -4.80
C PHE A 225 -12.31 10.54 -5.04
N LEU A 226 -11.39 9.94 -5.79
CA LEU A 226 -11.37 8.50 -6.09
C LEU A 226 -11.42 7.62 -4.84
N SER A 227 -10.85 8.04 -3.72
CA SER A 227 -10.88 7.29 -2.46
C SER A 227 -12.30 7.06 -1.96
N VAL A 228 -13.15 8.09 -2.00
CA VAL A 228 -14.56 8.03 -1.58
C VAL A 228 -15.36 7.10 -2.50
N VAL A 229 -15.13 7.21 -3.82
CA VAL A 229 -15.78 6.35 -4.80
C VAL A 229 -15.31 4.90 -4.63
N LYS A 230 -14.02 4.67 -4.41
CA LYS A 230 -13.48 3.33 -4.19
C LYS A 230 -14.05 2.68 -2.93
N GLU A 231 -14.25 3.45 -1.86
CA GLU A 231 -14.91 3.01 -0.64
C GLU A 231 -16.38 2.63 -0.88
N ALA A 232 -17.12 3.46 -1.64
CA ALA A 232 -18.48 3.14 -2.06
C ALA A 232 -18.57 1.83 -2.85
N PHE A 233 -17.66 1.59 -3.79
CA PHE A 233 -17.66 0.35 -4.58
C PHE A 233 -17.30 -0.88 -3.76
N LYS A 234 -16.30 -0.77 -2.87
CA LYS A 234 -15.97 -1.84 -1.92
C LYS A 234 -17.15 -2.17 -1.01
N TYR A 235 -17.94 -1.15 -0.63
CA TYR A 235 -19.13 -1.36 0.17
C TYR A 235 -20.25 -2.01 -0.64
N GLY A 236 -20.65 -1.38 -1.75
CA GLY A 236 -21.80 -1.79 -2.54
C GLY A 236 -21.62 -3.12 -3.26
N ILE A 237 -20.38 -3.60 -3.45
CA ILE A 237 -20.12 -4.85 -4.18
C ILE A 237 -19.18 -5.72 -3.35
N ASN A 238 -19.62 -6.93 -3.02
CA ASN A 238 -18.83 -7.88 -2.26
C ASN A 238 -17.57 -8.29 -3.02
N ASN A 239 -16.43 -8.34 -2.34
CA ASN A 239 -15.12 -8.68 -2.92
C ASN A 239 -14.79 -7.94 -4.22
N PHE A 240 -15.23 -6.68 -4.33
CA PHE A 240 -15.05 -5.89 -5.55
C PHE A 240 -13.57 -5.80 -5.96
N ASP A 241 -13.26 -6.37 -7.12
CA ASP A 241 -11.97 -6.29 -7.77
C ASP A 241 -12.16 -5.95 -9.27
N PRO A 242 -11.73 -4.76 -9.72
CA PRO A 242 -11.76 -4.39 -11.14
C PRO A 242 -11.02 -5.37 -12.05
N ALA A 243 -10.01 -6.08 -11.52
CA ALA A 243 -9.25 -7.07 -12.27
C ALA A 243 -10.14 -8.20 -12.78
N LEU A 244 -11.11 -8.66 -11.98
CA LEU A 244 -12.07 -9.70 -12.38
C LEU A 244 -12.98 -9.25 -13.54
N LEU A 245 -13.16 -7.93 -13.68
CA LEU A 245 -13.92 -7.30 -14.75
C LEU A 245 -13.06 -6.98 -15.99
N GLY A 246 -11.77 -7.32 -15.96
CA GLY A 246 -10.85 -7.09 -17.06
C GLY A 246 -10.10 -5.76 -16.99
N PHE A 247 -10.21 -5.00 -15.89
CA PHE A 247 -9.54 -3.71 -15.74
C PHE A 247 -8.39 -3.81 -14.75
N ALA A 248 -7.16 -3.54 -15.21
CA ALA A 248 -6.02 -3.48 -14.31
C ALA A 248 -6.20 -2.40 -13.22
N LYS A 249 -6.68 -1.20 -13.60
CA LYS A 249 -6.82 -0.07 -12.66
C LYS A 249 -8.29 0.26 -12.43
N PHE A 250 -8.63 0.57 -11.19
CA PHE A 250 -9.98 1.05 -10.83
C PHE A 250 -10.38 2.32 -11.60
N VAL A 251 -9.42 3.21 -11.89
CA VAL A 251 -9.66 4.43 -12.68
C VAL A 251 -10.16 4.09 -14.08
N ASN A 252 -9.57 3.08 -14.73
CA ASN A 252 -9.97 2.64 -16.07
C ASN A 252 -11.38 2.04 -16.04
N PHE A 253 -11.68 1.26 -15.00
CA PHE A 253 -13.03 0.77 -14.78
C PHE A 253 -14.05 1.91 -14.62
N LEU A 254 -13.69 2.98 -13.89
CA LEU A 254 -14.54 4.18 -13.79
C LEU A 254 -14.73 4.88 -15.12
N GLN A 255 -13.66 5.08 -15.90
CA GLN A 255 -13.75 5.67 -17.25
C GLN A 255 -14.68 4.86 -18.16
N PHE A 256 -14.73 3.53 -17.97
CA PHE A 256 -15.63 2.65 -18.72
C PHE A 256 -17.10 2.73 -18.27
N ILE A 257 -17.38 2.64 -16.97
CA ILE A 257 -18.78 2.64 -16.49
C ILE A 257 -19.43 4.04 -16.58
N CYS A 258 -18.62 5.10 -16.58
CA CYS A 258 -19.07 6.48 -16.72
C CYS A 258 -19.24 6.91 -18.20
N THR A 259 -18.85 6.07 -19.16
CA THR A 259 -19.09 6.32 -20.59
C THR A 259 -20.59 6.55 -20.85
N ASN A 260 -20.91 7.61 -21.58
CA ASN A 260 -22.29 8.05 -21.88
C ASN A 260 -23.14 8.41 -20.64
N THR A 261 -22.51 8.75 -19.52
CA THR A 261 -23.19 9.33 -18.34
C THR A 261 -22.87 10.81 -18.19
N ASP A 262 -23.59 11.54 -17.34
CA ASP A 262 -23.27 12.95 -17.04
C ASP A 262 -21.96 13.14 -16.26
N ILE A 263 -21.27 12.06 -15.90
CA ILE A 263 -20.04 12.04 -15.11
C ILE A 263 -18.82 11.84 -16.00
N MET A 264 -17.74 12.54 -15.66
CA MET A 264 -16.40 12.34 -16.19
C MET A 264 -15.40 12.04 -15.08
N VAL A 265 -14.31 11.38 -15.46
CA VAL A 265 -13.16 11.12 -14.59
C VAL A 265 -12.07 12.13 -14.91
N LEU A 266 -11.50 12.74 -13.87
CA LEU A 266 -10.50 13.78 -13.96
C LEU A 266 -9.21 13.33 -13.26
N ASN A 267 -8.05 13.74 -13.76
CA ASN A 267 -6.77 13.59 -13.07
C ASN A 267 -6.02 14.91 -12.91
N SER A 268 -5.22 15.04 -11.85
CA SER A 268 -4.29 16.16 -11.68
C SER A 268 -2.87 15.78 -12.07
N ALA A 269 -2.01 16.79 -12.25
CA ALA A 269 -0.56 16.58 -12.44
C ALA A 269 0.11 15.88 -11.24
N LYS A 270 -0.54 15.87 -10.07
CA LYS A 270 -0.11 15.15 -8.86
C LYS A 270 -0.72 13.75 -8.75
N PHE A 271 -1.28 13.22 -9.83
CA PHE A 271 -1.94 11.90 -9.90
C PHE A 271 -3.17 11.74 -9.00
N GLU A 272 -3.76 12.84 -8.54
CA GLU A 272 -5.05 12.78 -7.85
C GLU A 272 -6.16 12.56 -8.87
N VAL A 273 -7.15 11.73 -8.53
CA VAL A 273 -8.27 11.42 -9.41
C VAL A 273 -9.58 11.83 -8.75
N LYS A 274 -10.46 12.46 -9.54
CA LYS A 274 -11.79 12.90 -9.11
C LYS A 274 -12.87 12.54 -10.12
N LEU A 275 -14.10 12.41 -9.66
CA LEU A 275 -15.30 12.39 -10.48
C LEU A 275 -15.96 13.77 -10.42
N ALA A 276 -16.50 14.24 -11.54
CA ALA A 276 -17.25 15.49 -11.63
C ALA A 276 -18.30 15.38 -12.74
N PHE A 277 -19.27 16.31 -12.77
CA PHE A 277 -20.14 16.42 -13.94
C PHE A 277 -19.36 16.87 -15.17
N ARG A 278 -19.78 16.44 -16.37
CA ARG A 278 -19.12 16.79 -17.64
C ARG A 278 -19.05 18.28 -17.94
N ASN A 279 -19.96 19.08 -17.37
CA ASN A 279 -19.96 20.53 -17.50
C ASN A 279 -19.15 21.26 -16.40
N THR A 280 -18.61 20.54 -15.42
CA THR A 280 -17.85 21.12 -14.31
C THR A 280 -16.39 21.30 -14.69
N VAL A 281 -15.85 22.49 -14.42
CA VAL A 281 -14.43 22.80 -14.62
C VAL A 281 -13.74 22.86 -13.26
N ILE A 282 -12.72 22.02 -13.08
CA ILE A 282 -11.92 21.99 -11.85
C ILE A 282 -10.49 22.39 -12.19
N ASN A 283 -10.04 23.52 -11.63
CA ASN A 283 -8.68 24.03 -11.88
C ASN A 283 -7.61 23.02 -11.45
N GLY A 284 -6.62 22.78 -12.32
CA GLY A 284 -5.53 21.84 -12.06
C GLY A 284 -5.87 20.38 -12.34
N PHE A 285 -7.05 20.10 -12.89
CA PHE A 285 -7.48 18.77 -13.32
C PHE A 285 -7.75 18.73 -14.82
N ASN A 286 -7.37 17.62 -15.46
CA ASN A 286 -7.62 17.33 -16.86
C ASN A 286 -8.61 16.17 -17.00
N VAL A 287 -9.40 16.19 -18.07
CA VAL A 287 -10.38 15.14 -18.36
C VAL A 287 -9.66 13.90 -18.89
N LEU A 288 -9.92 12.75 -18.27
CA LEU A 288 -9.51 11.46 -18.79
C LEU A 288 -10.51 10.98 -19.85
N PRO A 289 -10.06 10.32 -20.92
CA PRO A 289 -10.94 9.85 -21.98
C PRO A 289 -11.91 8.78 -21.46
N ASP A 290 -13.10 8.71 -22.02
CA ASP A 290 -14.00 7.57 -21.78
C ASP A 290 -13.41 6.30 -22.42
N LEU A 291 -13.64 5.15 -21.78
CA LEU A 291 -13.20 3.86 -22.30
C LEU A 291 -14.39 3.05 -22.81
N ASP A 292 -14.21 2.36 -23.92
CA ASP A 292 -15.22 1.48 -24.53
C ASP A 292 -14.85 0.00 -24.35
N ASP A 293 -15.67 -0.89 -24.90
CA ASP A 293 -15.44 -2.33 -24.84
C ASP A 293 -14.14 -2.75 -25.56
N ASN A 294 -13.64 -1.96 -26.51
CA ASN A 294 -12.40 -2.26 -27.21
C ASN A 294 -11.18 -2.11 -26.29
N TYR A 295 -11.27 -1.29 -25.25
CA TYR A 295 -10.21 -1.13 -24.26
C TYR A 295 -9.87 -2.44 -23.53
N LEU A 296 -10.87 -3.25 -23.20
CA LEU A 296 -10.69 -4.50 -22.45
C LEU A 296 -9.66 -5.42 -23.13
N HIS A 297 -9.76 -5.55 -24.44
CA HIS A 297 -8.85 -6.32 -25.27
C HIS A 297 -7.92 -5.41 -26.11
N SER A 298 -7.39 -4.37 -25.47
CA SER A 298 -6.34 -3.54 -26.04
C SER A 298 -4.95 -3.98 -25.57
N VAL A 299 -3.93 -3.67 -26.38
CA VAL A 299 -2.53 -3.86 -26.01
C VAL A 299 -2.20 -3.11 -24.72
N ASP A 300 -2.71 -1.90 -24.54
CA ASP A 300 -2.48 -1.06 -23.36
C ASP A 300 -3.03 -1.68 -22.07
N ASN A 301 -4.23 -2.27 -22.14
CA ASN A 301 -4.81 -2.95 -20.98
C ASN A 301 -4.02 -4.23 -20.66
N TYR A 302 -3.58 -4.98 -21.68
CA TYR A 302 -2.73 -6.15 -21.48
C TYR A 302 -1.38 -5.78 -20.84
N LYS A 303 -0.72 -4.71 -21.32
CA LYS A 303 0.49 -4.13 -20.68
C LYS A 303 0.21 -3.75 -19.22
N SER A 304 -0.94 -3.14 -18.95
CA SER A 304 -1.34 -2.77 -17.59
C SER A 304 -1.55 -3.98 -16.67
N ILE A 305 -2.16 -5.06 -17.16
CA ILE A 305 -2.34 -6.31 -16.41
C ILE A 305 -0.98 -6.97 -16.12
N LEU A 306 -0.08 -7.01 -17.11
CA LEU A 306 1.27 -7.57 -16.95
C LEU A 306 2.08 -6.80 -15.89
N ALA A 307 1.91 -5.49 -15.79
CA ALA A 307 2.62 -4.65 -14.82
C ALA A 307 2.12 -4.80 -13.37
N GLN A 308 0.94 -5.40 -13.16
CA GLN A 308 0.30 -5.53 -11.84
C GLN A 308 0.43 -6.93 -11.26
N ASN A 309 0.57 -7.02 -9.94
CA ASN A 309 0.79 -8.27 -9.19
C ASN A 309 2.05 -9.04 -9.63
N PRO A 310 2.77 -9.71 -8.70
CA PRO A 310 3.90 -10.55 -9.07
C PRO A 310 3.46 -11.71 -9.99
N PRO A 311 4.26 -12.13 -10.99
CA PRO A 311 5.49 -11.49 -11.46
C PRO A 311 5.18 -10.21 -12.23
N ARG A 312 5.81 -9.09 -11.86
CA ARG A 312 5.57 -7.80 -12.51
C ARG A 312 6.40 -7.70 -13.79
N MET A 313 5.73 -7.51 -14.92
CA MET A 313 6.35 -7.38 -16.23
C MET A 313 6.01 -6.01 -16.79
N ARG A 314 7.03 -5.17 -16.94
CA ARG A 314 6.91 -3.81 -17.48
C ARG A 314 7.67 -3.77 -18.80
N ILE A 315 6.93 -3.97 -19.87
CA ILE A 315 7.49 -3.94 -21.22
C ILE A 315 6.85 -2.77 -21.94
N SER A 316 7.62 -1.69 -22.12
CA SER A 316 7.19 -0.53 -22.90
C SER A 316 7.05 -0.92 -24.39
N ASN A 317 8.09 -1.58 -24.90
CA ASN A 317 8.24 -2.01 -26.29
C ASN A 317 8.92 -3.39 -26.33
N PHE A 318 8.42 -4.32 -27.14
CA PHE A 318 8.96 -5.68 -27.21
C PHE A 318 10.26 -5.74 -28.04
N ASN A 319 10.47 -4.81 -28.97
CA ASN A 319 11.73 -4.65 -29.68
C ASN A 319 12.88 -4.25 -28.73
N ASP A 320 12.62 -3.37 -27.77
CA ASP A 320 13.62 -2.96 -26.78
C ASP A 320 14.04 -4.15 -25.92
N LEU A 321 13.07 -4.98 -25.52
CA LEU A 321 13.32 -6.23 -24.82
C LEU A 321 14.20 -7.18 -25.65
N ARG A 322 14.00 -7.28 -26.97
CA ARG A 322 14.85 -8.09 -27.86
C ARG A 322 16.29 -7.59 -27.87
N ILE A 323 16.49 -6.28 -27.96
CA ILE A 323 17.84 -5.71 -27.97
C ILE A 323 18.53 -5.96 -26.62
N ILE A 324 17.82 -5.74 -25.52
CA ILE A 324 18.35 -5.99 -24.17
C ILE A 324 18.64 -7.47 -23.96
N ALA A 325 17.79 -8.38 -24.44
CA ALA A 325 18.02 -9.82 -24.37
C ALA A 325 19.31 -10.25 -25.12
N VAL A 326 19.64 -9.61 -26.25
CA VAL A 326 20.92 -9.81 -26.96
C VAL A 326 22.11 -9.30 -26.13
N GLY A 327 21.94 -8.20 -25.40
CA GLY A 327 22.96 -7.71 -24.46
C GLY A 327 23.20 -8.68 -23.30
N ILE A 328 22.11 -9.10 -22.65
CA ILE A 328 22.12 -10.02 -21.51
C ILE A 328 22.69 -11.39 -21.88
N SER A 329 22.37 -11.93 -23.06
CA SER A 329 22.87 -13.25 -23.47
C SER A 329 24.40 -13.30 -23.62
N ARG A 330 25.05 -12.15 -23.78
CA ARG A 330 26.50 -11.99 -23.91
C ARG A 330 27.22 -11.76 -22.58
N LEU A 331 26.52 -11.75 -21.45
CA LEU A 331 27.15 -11.60 -20.14
C LEU A 331 28.18 -12.74 -19.93
N VAL A 332 29.43 -12.37 -19.67
CA VAL A 332 30.52 -13.33 -19.44
C VAL A 332 30.81 -13.50 -17.95
N GLN A 333 30.47 -12.49 -17.13
CA GLN A 333 30.68 -12.54 -15.70
C GLN A 333 29.53 -13.28 -15.00
N LEU A 334 29.87 -14.11 -14.02
CA LEU A 334 28.90 -14.93 -13.30
C LEU A 334 28.14 -14.15 -12.24
N ASN A 335 28.51 -12.90 -11.91
CA ASN A 335 27.95 -12.18 -10.77
C ASN A 335 27.70 -10.71 -11.12
N HIS A 336 26.43 -10.35 -11.25
CA HIS A 336 26.02 -8.97 -11.47
C HIS A 336 25.06 -8.47 -10.39
N THR A 337 25.27 -7.25 -9.91
CA THR A 337 24.24 -6.51 -9.16
C THR A 337 23.26 -5.86 -10.14
N LEU A 338 22.06 -5.47 -9.67
CA LEU A 338 21.11 -4.70 -10.48
C LEU A 338 21.76 -3.45 -11.10
N ASP A 339 22.54 -2.70 -10.30
CA ASP A 339 23.21 -1.48 -10.75
C ASP A 339 24.24 -1.80 -11.85
N SER A 340 25.02 -2.88 -11.71
CA SER A 340 25.99 -3.28 -12.74
C SER A 340 25.35 -3.80 -14.03
N LEU A 341 24.18 -4.44 -13.96
CA LEU A 341 23.43 -4.86 -15.15
C LEU A 341 22.88 -3.64 -15.90
N LEU A 342 22.35 -2.66 -15.16
CA LEU A 342 21.85 -1.42 -15.73
C LEU A 342 22.98 -0.65 -16.42
N GLU A 343 24.13 -0.53 -15.76
CA GLU A 343 25.32 0.11 -16.33
C GLU A 343 25.80 -0.62 -17.59
N TYR A 344 25.93 -1.95 -17.54
CA TYR A 344 26.33 -2.76 -18.69
C TYR A 344 25.40 -2.59 -19.90
N ILE A 345 24.07 -2.61 -19.69
CA ILE A 345 23.11 -2.42 -20.79
C ILE A 345 23.16 -0.99 -21.34
N ASN A 346 23.36 0.01 -20.49
CA ASN A 346 23.50 1.39 -20.94
C ASN A 346 24.81 1.62 -21.73
N GLU A 347 25.91 0.96 -21.34
CA GLU A 347 27.21 1.03 -22.05
C GLU A 347 27.16 0.42 -23.46
N LEU A 348 26.24 -0.53 -23.70
CA LEU A 348 26.02 -1.09 -25.04
C LEU A 348 25.47 -0.06 -26.05
N ASN A 349 25.30 1.21 -25.65
CA ASN A 349 24.85 2.33 -26.49
C ASN A 349 23.57 2.01 -27.27
N VAL A 350 22.64 1.32 -26.61
CA VAL A 350 21.31 1.16 -27.16
C VAL A 350 20.63 2.51 -27.03
N ASN A 351 20.16 3.10 -28.12
CA ASN A 351 19.37 4.34 -28.13
C ASN A 351 17.98 4.08 -27.50
N LEU A 352 17.94 3.66 -26.24
CA LEU A 352 16.76 3.38 -25.45
C LEU A 352 16.67 4.39 -24.33
N ASP A 353 15.44 4.75 -23.99
CA ASP A 353 15.19 5.55 -22.80
C ASP A 353 15.40 4.72 -21.53
N ASN A 354 15.81 5.38 -20.46
CA ASN A 354 16.09 4.73 -19.18
C ASN A 354 14.85 4.02 -18.58
N GLU A 355 13.63 4.47 -18.88
CA GLU A 355 12.41 3.85 -18.35
C GLU A 355 12.19 2.47 -19.00
N SER A 356 12.38 2.37 -20.31
CA SER A 356 12.31 1.13 -21.07
C SER A 356 13.39 0.13 -20.67
N VAL A 357 14.63 0.59 -20.47
CA VAL A 357 15.73 -0.26 -19.98
C VAL A 357 15.41 -0.83 -18.61
N ASN A 358 15.00 0.02 -17.67
CA ASN A 358 14.60 -0.40 -16.33
C ASN A 358 13.46 -1.42 -16.40
N GLY A 359 12.38 -1.11 -17.12
CA GLY A 359 11.22 -1.99 -17.26
C GLY A 359 11.58 -3.38 -17.77
N CYS A 360 12.41 -3.45 -18.82
CA CYS A 360 12.85 -4.71 -19.40
C CYS A 360 13.75 -5.50 -18.44
N ILE A 361 14.71 -4.87 -17.77
CA ILE A 361 15.58 -5.56 -16.80
C ILE A 361 14.76 -6.10 -15.63
N PHE A 362 13.84 -5.32 -15.07
CA PHE A 362 12.93 -5.82 -14.02
C PHE A 362 12.11 -7.01 -14.53
N THR A 363 11.61 -6.95 -15.77
CA THR A 363 10.87 -8.06 -16.39
C THR A 363 11.73 -9.31 -16.50
N LEU A 364 12.99 -9.18 -16.92
CA LEU A 364 13.93 -10.29 -17.06
C LEU A 364 14.33 -10.90 -15.71
N ILE A 365 14.53 -10.07 -14.69
CA ILE A 365 14.78 -10.54 -13.31
C ILE A 365 13.58 -11.34 -12.79
N HIS A 366 12.37 -10.89 -13.10
CA HIS A 366 11.14 -11.60 -12.74
C HIS A 366 10.82 -12.78 -13.66
N SER A 367 11.55 -12.98 -14.76
CA SER A 367 11.31 -14.07 -15.70
C SER A 367 12.09 -15.36 -15.39
N ASP A 368 12.71 -15.43 -14.21
CA ASP A 368 13.44 -16.61 -13.72
C ASP A 368 14.58 -17.06 -14.66
N ILE A 369 15.21 -16.13 -15.38
CA ILE A 369 16.41 -16.42 -16.19
C ILE A 369 17.71 -16.26 -15.40
N PHE A 370 17.65 -15.60 -14.24
CA PHE A 370 18.77 -15.40 -13.34
C PHE A 370 18.64 -16.30 -12.11
N ILE A 371 19.75 -16.88 -11.67
CA ILE A 371 19.93 -17.36 -10.30
C ILE A 371 20.15 -16.13 -9.43
N ARG A 372 19.42 -16.04 -8.31
CA ARG A 372 19.41 -14.87 -7.43
C ARG A 372 19.90 -15.28 -6.06
N GLN A 373 20.99 -14.67 -5.58
CA GLN A 373 21.57 -14.98 -4.28
C GLN A 373 21.91 -13.71 -3.49
N PRO A 374 21.44 -13.57 -2.23
CA PRO A 374 20.51 -14.44 -1.52
C PRO A 374 19.06 -14.22 -2.00
N GLU A 375 18.29 -15.28 -2.23
CA GLU A 375 16.93 -15.18 -2.78
C GLU A 375 15.97 -14.37 -1.89
N GLU A 376 16.15 -14.43 -0.58
CA GLU A 376 15.33 -13.71 0.41
C GLU A 376 15.72 -12.24 0.62
N SER A 377 16.81 -11.79 -0.01
CA SER A 377 17.27 -10.40 0.11
C SER A 377 16.53 -9.48 -0.88
N PRO A 378 16.38 -8.17 -0.58
CA PRO A 378 15.91 -7.19 -1.56
C PRO A 378 16.71 -7.24 -2.87
N LEU A 379 16.06 -6.99 -4.01
CA LEU A 379 16.70 -7.10 -5.33
C LEU A 379 17.99 -6.27 -5.48
N SER A 380 18.09 -5.13 -4.80
CA SER A 380 19.29 -4.28 -4.79
C SER A 380 20.52 -4.91 -4.15
N GLU A 381 20.32 -6.01 -3.41
CA GLU A 381 21.34 -6.75 -2.66
C GLU A 381 21.60 -8.13 -3.25
N GLN A 382 20.79 -8.52 -4.24
CA GLN A 382 20.90 -9.81 -4.90
C GLN A 382 22.02 -9.76 -5.94
N ILE A 383 22.79 -10.83 -5.98
CA ILE A 383 23.69 -11.17 -7.06
C ILE A 383 22.90 -11.99 -8.07
N LEU A 384 22.95 -11.55 -9.32
CA LEU A 384 22.26 -12.09 -10.47
C LEU A 384 23.27 -12.83 -11.33
N THR A 385 23.09 -14.14 -11.47
CA THR A 385 23.87 -15.00 -12.35
C THR A 385 22.96 -15.50 -13.46
N LEU A 386 23.28 -15.23 -14.72
CA LEU A 386 22.49 -15.76 -15.83
C LEU A 386 22.60 -17.29 -15.85
N LYS A 387 21.47 -18.01 -15.96
CA LYS A 387 21.51 -19.48 -16.09
C LYS A 387 22.05 -19.84 -17.49
N ASP A 388 22.85 -20.91 -17.58
CA ASP A 388 23.59 -21.30 -18.79
C ASP A 388 22.71 -21.42 -20.06
N GLU A 389 21.46 -21.86 -19.90
CA GLU A 389 20.50 -22.01 -20.99
C GLU A 389 20.07 -20.67 -21.64
N TYR A 390 20.26 -19.54 -20.95
CA TYR A 390 19.84 -18.21 -21.42
C TYR A 390 20.96 -17.41 -22.10
N HIS A 391 22.10 -18.03 -22.44
CA HIS A 391 23.06 -17.44 -23.38
C HIS A 391 22.57 -17.40 -24.83
N ASN A 392 21.36 -17.90 -25.12
CA ASN A 392 20.66 -17.69 -26.38
C ASN A 392 19.55 -16.64 -26.19
N PRO A 393 19.59 -15.49 -26.90
CA PRO A 393 18.58 -14.44 -26.77
C PRO A 393 17.17 -14.91 -27.14
N ASP A 394 17.02 -15.86 -28.08
CA ASP A 394 15.71 -16.40 -28.46
C ASP A 394 15.07 -17.19 -27.31
N LEU A 395 15.87 -17.87 -26.49
CA LEU A 395 15.37 -18.58 -25.30
C LEU A 395 14.94 -17.61 -24.20
N ILE A 396 15.65 -16.49 -24.02
CA ILE A 396 15.22 -15.41 -23.12
C ILE A 396 13.85 -14.88 -23.54
N ILE A 397 13.69 -14.53 -24.82
CA ILE A 397 12.44 -13.98 -25.35
C ILE A 397 11.31 -15.00 -25.23
N THR A 398 11.57 -16.26 -25.59
CA THR A 398 10.58 -17.34 -25.47
C THR A 398 10.11 -17.49 -24.01
N LYS A 399 11.03 -17.45 -23.04
CA LYS A 399 10.70 -17.53 -21.61
C LYS A 399 9.80 -16.38 -21.16
N VAL A 400 10.13 -15.14 -21.55
CA VAL A 400 9.31 -13.97 -21.22
C VAL A 400 7.93 -14.08 -21.85
N GLN A 401 7.83 -14.47 -23.13
CA GLN A 401 6.55 -14.67 -23.82
C GLN A 401 5.68 -15.73 -23.13
N GLN A 402 6.27 -16.87 -22.75
CA GLN A 402 5.55 -17.92 -22.01
C GLN A 402 4.98 -17.41 -20.68
N MET A 403 5.74 -16.59 -19.95
CA MET A 403 5.29 -16.02 -18.68
C MET A 403 4.20 -14.96 -18.86
N MET A 404 4.34 -14.10 -19.87
CA MET A 404 3.30 -13.14 -20.24
C MET A 404 2.01 -13.86 -20.63
N TYR A 405 2.13 -14.87 -21.51
CA TYR A 405 1.00 -15.68 -21.96
C TYR A 405 0.31 -16.35 -20.78
N LYS A 406 1.06 -17.03 -19.91
CA LYS A 406 0.51 -17.70 -18.72
C LYS A 406 -0.22 -16.74 -17.78
N LYS A 407 0.33 -15.53 -17.58
CA LYS A 407 -0.30 -14.52 -16.72
C LYS A 407 -1.59 -13.97 -17.32
N LEU A 408 -1.56 -13.63 -18.62
CA LEU A 408 -2.74 -13.10 -19.30
C LEU A 408 -3.82 -14.16 -19.50
N SER A 409 -3.46 -15.40 -19.83
CA SER A 409 -4.41 -16.50 -19.95
C SER A 409 -5.02 -16.87 -18.61
N SER A 410 -4.24 -16.86 -17.52
CA SER A 410 -4.77 -17.02 -16.16
C SER A 410 -5.71 -15.90 -15.74
N PHE A 411 -5.48 -14.67 -16.23
CA PHE A 411 -6.31 -13.51 -15.91
C PHE A 411 -7.63 -13.51 -16.71
N TRP A 412 -7.56 -13.80 -18.01
CA TRP A 412 -8.70 -13.71 -18.91
C TRP A 412 -9.50 -15.02 -19.05
N GLY A 413 -8.89 -16.17 -18.71
CA GLY A 413 -9.50 -17.49 -18.92
C GLY A 413 -9.94 -17.68 -20.36
N ASP A 414 -11.19 -18.11 -20.54
CA ASP A 414 -11.81 -18.34 -21.86
C ASP A 414 -11.97 -17.07 -22.70
N SER A 415 -11.89 -15.88 -22.09
CA SER A 415 -11.97 -14.59 -22.80
C SER A 415 -10.60 -14.14 -23.35
N PHE A 416 -9.54 -14.93 -23.18
CA PHE A 416 -8.21 -14.54 -23.62
C PHE A 416 -8.11 -14.48 -25.16
N LYS A 417 -7.71 -13.31 -25.68
CA LYS A 417 -7.52 -13.07 -27.12
C LYS A 417 -6.06 -13.20 -27.55
N ASP A 418 -5.77 -14.27 -28.30
CA ASP A 418 -4.42 -14.61 -28.79
C ASP A 418 -3.90 -13.63 -29.87
N ASP A 419 -4.79 -13.09 -30.68
CA ASP A 419 -4.51 -12.04 -31.67
C ASP A 419 -3.98 -10.76 -31.02
N ILE A 420 -4.55 -10.35 -29.88
CA ILE A 420 -4.08 -9.18 -29.12
C ILE A 420 -2.74 -9.46 -28.47
N PHE A 421 -2.54 -10.68 -27.96
CA PHE A 421 -1.23 -11.09 -27.45
C PHE A 421 -0.15 -11.07 -28.54
N LYS A 422 -0.48 -11.55 -29.75
CA LYS A 422 0.41 -11.47 -30.91
C LYS A 422 0.75 -10.03 -31.29
N ALA A 423 -0.23 -9.13 -31.25
CA ALA A 423 0.01 -7.70 -31.47
C ALA A 423 0.97 -7.12 -30.42
N LEU A 424 0.75 -7.42 -29.13
CA LEU A 424 1.59 -6.98 -28.02
C LEU A 424 3.07 -7.39 -28.15
N ILE A 425 3.36 -8.58 -28.68
CA ILE A 425 4.74 -9.07 -28.86
C ILE A 425 5.36 -8.71 -30.22
N SER A 426 4.56 -8.11 -31.11
CA SER A 426 4.97 -7.64 -32.45
C SER A 426 5.26 -6.14 -32.50
N GLU A 427 4.72 -5.37 -31.55
CA GLU A 427 5.15 -3.99 -31.25
C GLU A 427 6.55 -3.96 -30.64
#